data_AF-A0A8S8YEC7-F1
#
_entry.id   AF-A0A8S8YEC7-F1
#
_cell.length_a   1.000
_cell.length_b   1.000
_cell.length_c   1.000
_cell.angle_alpha   90.00
_cell.angle_beta   90.00
_cell.angle_gamma   90.00
#
_symmetry.space_group_name_H-M   'P 1'
#
loop_
_entity.id
_entity.type
_entity.pdbx_description
1 polymer ?
#
loop_
_entity_poly.entity_id
_entity_poly.type
_entity_poly.pdbx_seq_one_letter_code
_entity_poly.pdbx_strand_id
1 'polypeptide(L)'
;MKGVSAGGGQVDGVGPQESRRTAQWFARLARRDAVVVGFARNPAPHDLWSVRFGLSVPGLVLILLGGVFNPLISASTAVQQDGELDLDGLIDERLAQLWDVAHPGVPESTLVTHSGATFGRLNGEELHVRLDIVSATPLEDGRYQLHPEGLDDLRLDERIFAHVAKEGDAGGPEADHVQRFVLLAGRSLLLDLIALEALLVTDERPSSSVIHLRTAMVDTAASGSVTAPAWGTRPASIDAGSWSVLQDALLPQRIAVSLCDCDLDLLDVRFVAASGLQSSDLPSHDGITSAGSFLGMPGFVTLLGVIMLGAGARLEHRRRSEAERLAERMLGDLHSWD
;
A
#
# COMPACT_ATOMS: atom_id res chain seq x y z
N MET A 1 -29.90 6.25 -44.87
CA MET A 1 -29.51 5.10 -45.73
C MET A 1 -28.42 4.33 -45.02
N LYS A 2 -28.57 2.99 -44.97
CA LYS A 2 -27.70 1.95 -44.41
C LYS A 2 -27.56 1.89 -42.88
N GLY A 3 -28.34 0.97 -42.31
CA GLY A 3 -28.06 0.34 -41.01
C GLY A 3 -27.34 -1.00 -41.18
N VAL A 4 -26.60 -1.38 -40.14
CA VAL A 4 -26.00 -2.67 -39.71
C VAL A 4 -25.43 -2.32 -38.32
N SER A 5 -25.43 -3.09 -37.23
CA SER A 5 -26.05 -4.32 -36.74
C SER A 5 -25.80 -4.32 -35.21
N ALA A 6 -26.60 -5.08 -34.46
CA ALA A 6 -26.52 -5.24 -33.02
C ALA A 6 -25.17 -5.78 -32.52
N GLY A 7 -24.78 -5.34 -31.33
CA GLY A 7 -23.67 -5.89 -30.55
C GLY A 7 -23.80 -5.46 -29.09
N GLY A 8 -24.58 -6.20 -28.31
CA GLY A 8 -24.59 -6.08 -26.86
C GLY A 8 -23.25 -6.55 -26.30
N GLY A 9 -22.49 -5.64 -25.72
CA GLY A 9 -21.32 -5.94 -24.90
C GLY A 9 -21.75 -6.13 -23.46
N GLN A 10 -21.94 -7.39 -23.08
CA GLN A 10 -22.13 -7.79 -21.70
C GLN A 10 -20.83 -7.54 -20.94
N VAL A 11 -20.90 -6.73 -19.89
CA VAL A 11 -19.79 -6.43 -18.99
C VAL A 11 -19.65 -7.61 -18.05
N ASP A 12 -18.70 -8.50 -18.31
CA ASP A 12 -18.36 -9.59 -17.38
C ASP A 12 -17.59 -8.99 -16.21
N GLY A 13 -18.27 -8.90 -15.06
CA GLY A 13 -17.64 -8.57 -13.79
C GLY A 13 -16.58 -9.61 -13.43
N VAL A 14 -15.33 -9.14 -13.27
CA VAL A 14 -14.22 -9.96 -12.79
C VAL A 14 -14.33 -10.08 -11.27
N GLY A 15 -15.24 -10.94 -10.84
CA GLY A 15 -15.22 -11.57 -9.52
C GLY A 15 -14.19 -12.73 -9.48
N PRO A 16 -13.99 -13.38 -8.33
CA PRO A 16 -12.79 -14.13 -7.97
C PRO A 16 -12.68 -15.46 -8.74
N GLN A 17 -12.27 -15.39 -10.01
CA GLN A 17 -11.92 -16.56 -10.82
C GLN A 17 -10.42 -16.78 -10.93
N GLU A 18 -9.60 -15.76 -10.72
CA GLU A 18 -8.15 -15.88 -10.92
C GLU A 18 -7.47 -16.70 -9.80
N SER A 19 -7.98 -16.63 -8.55
CA SER A 19 -7.48 -17.47 -7.44
C SER A 19 -7.88 -18.95 -7.55
N ARG A 20 -8.95 -19.26 -8.31
CA ARG A 20 -9.37 -20.65 -8.56
C ARG A 20 -8.59 -21.31 -9.70
N ARG A 21 -8.05 -20.52 -10.65
CA ARG A 21 -7.21 -21.05 -11.74
C ARG A 21 -5.81 -21.43 -11.27
N THR A 22 -5.20 -20.66 -10.35
CA THR A 22 -3.93 -21.01 -9.72
C THR A 22 -4.06 -22.23 -8.81
N ALA A 23 -5.13 -22.33 -8.02
CA ALA A 23 -5.38 -23.49 -7.15
C ALA A 23 -5.60 -24.81 -7.93
N GLN A 24 -6.21 -24.77 -9.12
CA GLN A 24 -6.42 -25.95 -9.96
C GLN A 24 -5.15 -26.43 -10.69
N TRP A 25 -4.17 -25.56 -10.89
CA TRP A 25 -2.87 -25.94 -11.48
C TRP A 25 -2.01 -26.73 -10.48
N PHE A 26 -1.99 -26.31 -9.20
CA PHE A 26 -1.28 -27.03 -8.12
C PHE A 26 -1.84 -28.44 -7.87
N ALA A 27 -3.17 -28.62 -7.99
CA ALA A 27 -3.80 -29.93 -7.81
C ALA A 27 -3.53 -30.92 -8.97
N ARG A 28 -3.23 -30.43 -10.18
CA ARG A 28 -2.95 -31.28 -11.35
C ARG A 28 -1.47 -31.69 -11.44
N LEU A 29 -0.54 -30.86 -10.97
CA LEU A 29 0.88 -31.21 -10.91
C LEU A 29 1.21 -32.22 -9.78
N ALA A 30 0.40 -32.27 -8.72
CA ALA A 30 0.58 -33.26 -7.65
C ALA A 30 0.28 -34.71 -8.09
N ARG A 31 -0.31 -34.93 -9.28
CA ARG A 31 -0.77 -36.27 -9.71
C ARG A 31 0.04 -36.89 -10.85
N ARG A 32 0.95 -36.16 -11.50
CA ARG A 32 1.85 -36.66 -12.54
C ARG A 32 3.09 -35.80 -12.56
N ASP A 33 4.16 -36.31 -11.96
CA ASP A 33 5.53 -36.33 -12.52
C ASP A 33 6.55 -36.55 -11.41
N ALA A 34 6.85 -37.84 -11.22
CA ALA A 34 8.10 -38.27 -10.64
C ALA A 34 9.16 -38.23 -11.75
N VAL A 35 9.86 -37.10 -11.91
CA VAL A 35 11.09 -37.05 -12.73
C VAL A 35 12.13 -36.15 -12.06
N VAL A 36 13.15 -36.84 -11.52
CA VAL A 36 14.58 -36.50 -11.44
C VAL A 36 14.99 -35.26 -10.65
N VAL A 37 15.49 -35.52 -9.44
CA VAL A 37 16.72 -34.88 -8.93
C VAL A 37 17.70 -36.00 -8.57
N GLY A 38 18.63 -36.25 -9.48
CA GLY A 38 19.84 -37.00 -9.18
C GLY A 38 20.82 -36.05 -8.50
N PHE A 39 21.05 -36.23 -7.21
CA PHE A 39 22.29 -35.93 -6.48
C PHE A 39 22.06 -36.29 -5.00
N ALA A 40 22.08 -37.59 -4.70
CA ALA A 40 22.25 -38.06 -3.33
C ALA A 40 23.02 -39.36 -3.39
N ARG A 41 24.34 -39.21 -3.24
CA ARG A 41 25.28 -40.25 -2.84
C ARG A 41 24.62 -41.06 -1.72
N ASN A 42 24.35 -42.34 -1.95
CA ASN A 42 23.72 -43.27 -1.00
C ASN A 42 24.27 -43.04 0.42
N PRO A 43 23.54 -42.38 1.34
CA PRO A 43 23.90 -42.47 2.75
C PRO A 43 23.59 -43.92 3.15
N ALA A 44 24.57 -44.59 3.75
CA ALA A 44 24.40 -45.96 4.21
C ALA A 44 23.10 -46.07 5.06
N PRO A 45 22.33 -47.18 4.93
CA PRO A 45 20.94 -47.29 5.41
C PRO A 45 20.76 -47.31 6.94
N HIS A 46 21.74 -46.81 7.70
CA HIS A 46 21.84 -47.02 9.15
C HIS A 46 21.39 -45.81 9.99
N ASP A 47 21.52 -44.57 9.51
CA ASP A 47 21.25 -43.41 10.37
C ASP A 47 19.88 -42.76 10.16
N LEU A 48 18.95 -43.11 11.07
CA LEU A 48 17.64 -42.47 11.24
C LEU A 48 17.80 -40.94 11.48
N TRP A 49 18.94 -40.55 12.02
CA TRP A 49 19.35 -39.18 12.28
C TRP A 49 19.51 -38.38 10.98
N SER A 50 20.15 -38.95 9.96
CA SER A 50 20.49 -38.24 8.72
C SER A 50 19.25 -37.80 7.91
N VAL A 51 18.23 -38.66 7.80
CA VAL A 51 16.99 -38.34 7.07
C VAL A 51 16.14 -37.34 7.85
N ARG A 52 16.03 -37.52 9.17
CA ARG A 52 15.22 -36.64 10.02
C ARG A 52 15.80 -35.23 10.09
N PHE A 53 17.08 -35.09 10.35
CA PHE A 53 17.72 -33.79 10.54
C PHE A 53 18.27 -33.17 9.24
N GLY A 54 18.49 -33.96 8.19
CA GLY A 54 18.96 -33.47 6.90
C GLY A 54 17.85 -33.10 5.91
N LEU A 55 16.66 -33.68 6.03
CA LEU A 55 15.56 -33.46 5.08
C LEU A 55 14.26 -33.04 5.79
N SER A 56 13.76 -33.85 6.71
CA SER A 56 12.42 -33.64 7.27
C SER A 56 12.34 -32.39 8.15
N VAL A 57 13.29 -32.17 9.06
CA VAL A 57 13.31 -31.00 9.95
C VAL A 57 13.55 -29.70 9.17
N PRO A 58 14.58 -29.58 8.30
CA PRO A 58 14.74 -28.40 7.46
C PRO A 58 13.51 -28.13 6.57
N GLY A 59 12.92 -29.19 5.99
CA GLY A 59 11.69 -29.07 5.20
C GLY A 59 10.53 -28.49 6.01
N LEU A 60 10.31 -28.97 7.24
CA LEU A 60 9.31 -28.43 8.14
C LEU A 60 9.58 -26.95 8.49
N VAL A 61 10.83 -26.60 8.79
CA VAL A 61 11.23 -25.21 9.10
C VAL A 61 10.95 -24.29 7.92
N LEU A 62 11.29 -24.70 6.70
CA LEU A 62 11.02 -23.91 5.49
C LEU A 62 9.51 -23.72 5.25
N ILE A 63 8.70 -24.76 5.47
CA ILE A 63 7.24 -24.65 5.41
C ILE A 63 6.71 -23.67 6.47
N LEU A 64 7.21 -23.74 7.70
CA LEU A 64 6.78 -22.82 8.75
C LEU A 64 7.15 -21.38 8.43
N LEU A 65 8.39 -21.13 7.98
CA LEU A 65 8.85 -19.80 7.61
C LEU A 65 8.05 -19.23 6.43
N GLY A 66 7.94 -19.97 5.33
CA GLY A 66 7.28 -19.50 4.12
C GLY A 66 5.75 -19.51 4.19
N GLY A 67 5.18 -20.51 4.84
CA GLY A 67 3.74 -20.79 4.80
C GLY A 67 2.96 -20.32 6.02
N VAL A 68 3.61 -20.09 7.17
CA VAL A 68 2.94 -19.65 8.40
C VAL A 68 3.42 -18.28 8.85
N PHE A 69 4.72 -18.13 9.10
CA PHE A 69 5.27 -16.89 9.64
C PHE A 69 5.22 -15.74 8.63
N ASN A 70 5.53 -16.02 7.36
CA ASN A 70 5.57 -14.95 6.36
C ASN A 70 4.20 -14.32 6.08
N PRO A 71 3.12 -15.10 5.84
CA PRO A 71 1.78 -14.54 5.73
C PRO A 71 1.34 -13.78 6.99
N LEU A 72 1.70 -14.28 8.18
CA LEU A 72 1.31 -13.66 9.45
C LEU A 72 1.98 -12.30 9.66
N ILE A 73 3.27 -12.19 9.35
CA ILE A 73 4.00 -10.91 9.39
C ILE A 73 3.45 -9.96 8.34
N SER A 74 3.26 -10.43 7.11
CA SER A 74 2.73 -9.59 6.02
C SER A 74 1.35 -9.04 6.33
N ALA A 75 0.46 -9.87 6.89
CA ALA A 75 -0.84 -9.43 7.37
C ALA A 75 -0.70 -8.42 8.52
N SER A 76 0.19 -8.68 9.49
CA SER A 76 0.42 -7.77 10.61
C SER A 76 0.93 -6.39 10.16
N THR A 77 1.80 -6.33 9.15
CA THR A 77 2.32 -5.06 8.65
C THR A 77 1.33 -4.32 7.75
N ALA A 78 0.33 -5.01 7.19
CA ALA A 78 -0.71 -4.37 6.38
C ALA A 78 -1.81 -3.70 7.23
N VAL A 79 -1.88 -4.01 8.53
CA VAL A 79 -2.80 -3.36 9.46
C VAL A 79 -2.32 -1.94 9.77
N GLN A 80 -3.27 -1.01 9.92
CA GLN A 80 -3.03 0.36 10.36
C GLN A 80 -2.27 0.37 11.69
N GLN A 81 -1.16 1.09 11.72
CA GLN A 81 -0.31 1.20 12.90
C GLN A 81 -0.85 2.26 13.86
N ASP A 82 -0.39 2.24 15.11
CA ASP A 82 -0.81 3.23 16.10
C ASP A 82 -0.45 4.66 15.65
N GLY A 83 -1.45 5.54 15.60
CA GLY A 83 -1.28 6.93 15.15
C GLY A 83 -1.11 7.10 13.64
N GLU A 84 -1.26 6.03 12.87
CA GLU A 84 -1.31 6.08 11.42
C GLU A 84 -2.73 6.45 10.96
N LEU A 85 -2.84 7.31 9.95
CA LEU A 85 -4.12 7.67 9.33
C LEU A 85 -4.30 6.90 8.03
N ASP A 86 -5.52 6.59 7.62
CA ASP A 86 -5.81 6.30 6.22
C ASP A 86 -6.02 7.61 5.43
N LEU A 87 -6.25 7.51 4.11
CA LEU A 87 -6.50 8.68 3.27
C LEU A 87 -7.68 9.52 3.78
N ASP A 88 -8.76 8.86 4.18
CA ASP A 88 -9.96 9.51 4.71
C ASP A 88 -9.67 10.21 6.05
N GLY A 89 -8.97 9.54 6.97
CA GLY A 89 -8.55 10.12 8.24
C GLY A 89 -7.62 11.33 8.07
N LEU A 90 -6.72 11.29 7.08
CA LEU A 90 -5.87 12.44 6.73
C LEU A 90 -6.71 13.65 6.29
N ILE A 91 -7.70 13.42 5.43
CA ILE A 91 -8.61 14.47 4.94
C ILE A 91 -9.47 15.01 6.08
N ASP A 92 -10.03 14.13 6.91
CA ASP A 92 -10.92 14.51 8.02
C ASP A 92 -10.17 15.32 9.09
N GLU A 93 -8.96 14.91 9.47
CA GLU A 93 -8.14 15.68 10.41
C GLU A 93 -7.76 17.05 9.81
N ARG A 94 -7.43 17.08 8.52
CA ARG A 94 -7.12 18.33 7.82
C ARG A 94 -8.34 19.26 7.76
N LEU A 95 -9.53 18.74 7.48
CA LEU A 95 -10.78 19.51 7.50
C LEU A 95 -11.07 20.07 8.89
N ALA A 96 -10.94 19.26 9.95
CA ALA A 96 -11.14 19.70 11.33
C ALA A 96 -10.16 20.82 11.71
N GLN A 97 -8.88 20.68 11.35
CA GLN A 97 -7.89 21.72 11.60
C GLN A 97 -8.23 23.02 10.85
N LEU A 98 -8.64 22.92 9.58
CA LEU A 98 -9.02 24.08 8.77
C LEU A 98 -10.30 24.75 9.28
N TRP A 99 -11.24 23.97 9.80
CA TRP A 99 -12.44 24.45 10.47
C TRP A 99 -12.08 25.32 11.68
N ASP A 100 -11.23 24.79 12.56
CA ASP A 100 -10.82 25.49 13.78
C ASP A 100 -10.11 26.81 13.46
N VAL A 101 -9.17 26.82 12.52
CA VAL A 101 -8.39 28.03 12.19
C VAL A 101 -9.18 29.04 11.36
N ALA A 102 -10.23 28.62 10.67
CA ALA A 102 -11.12 29.53 9.95
C ALA A 102 -12.03 30.34 10.88
N HIS A 103 -12.08 30.03 12.17
CA HIS A 103 -12.93 30.74 13.11
C HIS A 103 -12.54 32.22 13.22
N PRO A 104 -13.50 33.19 13.21
CA PRO A 104 -13.19 34.63 13.21
C PRO A 104 -12.35 35.11 14.40
N GLY A 105 -12.41 34.41 15.52
CA GLY A 105 -11.62 34.70 16.72
C GLY A 105 -10.15 34.26 16.66
N VAL A 106 -9.74 33.50 15.64
CA VAL A 106 -8.36 33.00 15.51
C VAL A 106 -7.45 34.08 14.91
N PRO A 107 -6.27 34.34 15.50
CA PRO A 107 -5.31 35.29 14.93
C PRO A 107 -4.89 34.91 13.51
N GLU A 108 -4.71 35.92 12.65
CA GLU A 108 -4.33 35.72 11.25
C GLU A 108 -2.99 34.98 11.11
N SER A 109 -2.05 35.19 12.03
CA SER A 109 -0.78 34.48 12.05
C SER A 109 -0.94 32.97 12.27
N THR A 110 -1.87 32.54 13.13
CA THR A 110 -2.21 31.13 13.34
C THR A 110 -2.88 30.56 12.09
N LEU A 111 -3.84 31.27 11.50
CA LEU A 111 -4.49 30.85 10.26
C LEU A 111 -3.47 30.64 9.14
N VAL A 112 -2.60 31.62 8.88
CA VAL A 112 -1.57 31.54 7.84
C VAL A 112 -0.60 30.38 8.09
N THR A 113 -0.20 30.15 9.34
CA THR A 113 0.73 29.07 9.70
C THR A 113 0.12 27.70 9.43
N HIS A 114 -1.09 27.44 9.93
CA HIS A 114 -1.73 26.12 9.81
C HIS A 114 -2.27 25.86 8.40
N SER A 115 -2.87 26.86 7.75
CA SER A 115 -3.34 26.70 6.37
C SER A 115 -2.19 26.56 5.37
N GLY A 116 -1.04 27.17 5.66
CA GLY A 116 0.17 27.08 4.85
C GLY A 116 0.97 25.80 5.03
N ALA A 117 0.80 25.09 6.16
CA ALA A 117 1.53 23.86 6.44
C ALA A 117 1.09 22.72 5.52
N THR A 118 2.05 21.94 5.02
CA THR A 118 1.80 20.78 4.15
C THR A 118 1.07 19.71 4.94
N PHE A 119 -0.09 19.28 4.46
CA PHE A 119 -1.02 18.37 5.16
C PHE A 119 -1.45 18.86 6.55
N GLY A 120 -1.27 20.15 6.85
CA GLY A 120 -1.50 20.68 8.18
C GLY A 120 -0.48 20.29 9.24
N ARG A 121 0.66 19.70 8.82
CA ARG A 121 1.74 19.27 9.70
C ARG A 121 2.78 20.36 9.88
N LEU A 122 2.98 20.79 11.11
CA LEU A 122 3.99 21.80 11.48
C LEU A 122 5.39 21.18 11.62
N ASN A 123 6.39 22.04 11.80
CA ASN A 123 7.76 21.60 12.05
C ASN A 123 7.87 20.75 13.32
N GLY A 124 8.49 19.58 13.17
CA GLY A 124 8.65 18.59 14.22
C GLY A 124 7.47 17.61 14.33
N GLU A 125 6.37 17.84 13.61
CA GLU A 125 5.27 16.88 13.52
C GLU A 125 5.59 15.78 12.50
N GLU A 126 4.92 14.64 12.64
CA GLU A 126 5.08 13.49 11.76
C GLU A 126 3.84 13.34 10.88
N LEU A 127 4.06 13.17 9.58
CA LEU A 127 3.05 12.64 8.67
C LEU A 127 3.16 11.11 8.70
N HIS A 128 2.07 10.43 9.04
CA HIS A 128 2.01 8.97 9.09
C HIS A 128 0.69 8.50 8.48
N VAL A 129 0.76 8.00 7.23
CA VAL A 129 -0.42 7.67 6.43
C VAL A 129 -0.26 6.29 5.79
N ARG A 130 -1.26 5.44 5.99
CA ARG A 130 -1.44 4.18 5.27
C ARG A 130 -2.25 4.41 4.00
N LEU A 131 -1.75 3.91 2.89
CA LEU A 131 -2.44 3.98 1.61
C LEU A 131 -2.54 2.59 0.99
N ASP A 132 -3.72 2.29 0.46
CA ASP A 132 -3.97 1.10 -0.35
C ASP A 132 -3.75 1.47 -1.83
N ILE A 133 -2.73 0.88 -2.45
CA ILE A 133 -2.33 1.15 -3.83
C ILE A 133 -3.05 0.21 -4.79
N VAL A 134 -3.82 0.80 -5.71
CA VAL A 134 -4.56 0.08 -6.76
C VAL A 134 -3.65 -0.24 -7.94
N SER A 135 -2.80 0.72 -8.33
CA SER A 135 -1.90 0.55 -9.46
C SER A 135 -0.59 1.32 -9.31
N ALA A 136 0.43 0.89 -10.05
CA ALA A 136 1.72 1.56 -10.11
C ALA A 136 2.13 1.71 -11.57
N THR A 137 2.30 2.96 -12.03
CA THR A 137 2.62 3.27 -13.43
C THR A 137 4.11 3.64 -13.55
N PRO A 138 4.86 3.04 -14.48
CA PRO A 138 6.27 3.42 -14.69
C PRO A 138 6.37 4.82 -15.28
N LEU A 139 7.30 5.63 -14.76
CA LEU A 139 7.71 6.92 -15.32
C LEU A 139 8.84 6.73 -16.34
N GLU A 140 9.11 7.80 -17.10
CA GLU A 140 10.18 7.84 -18.10
C GLU A 140 11.59 7.68 -17.51
N ASP A 141 11.77 8.03 -16.23
CA ASP A 141 13.05 7.94 -15.52
C ASP A 141 13.28 6.57 -14.84
N GLY A 142 12.34 5.63 -15.00
CA GLY A 142 12.41 4.28 -14.44
C GLY A 142 11.80 4.12 -13.05
N ARG A 143 11.33 5.21 -12.42
CA ARG A 143 10.57 5.17 -11.17
C ARG A 143 9.12 4.77 -11.40
N TYR A 144 8.35 4.62 -10.33
CA TYR A 144 6.94 4.24 -10.35
C TYR A 144 6.07 5.28 -9.62
N GLN A 145 5.05 5.79 -10.29
CA GLN A 145 3.96 6.58 -9.70
C GLN A 145 2.98 5.59 -9.07
N LEU A 146 2.67 5.78 -7.79
CA LEU A 146 1.69 4.98 -7.07
C LEU A 146 0.33 5.68 -7.11
N HIS A 147 -0.71 4.89 -7.37
CA HIS A 147 -2.10 5.35 -7.44
C HIS A 147 -2.89 4.73 -6.29
N PRO A 148 -3.14 5.50 -5.21
CA PRO A 148 -3.90 5.02 -4.07
C PRO A 148 -5.40 4.94 -4.37
N GLU A 149 -6.08 4.03 -3.68
CA GLU A 149 -7.53 3.86 -3.75
C GLU A 149 -8.23 5.12 -3.24
N GLY A 150 -9.28 5.55 -3.95
CA GLY A 150 -10.14 6.66 -3.55
C GLY A 150 -9.60 8.06 -3.86
N LEU A 151 -8.32 8.24 -4.20
CA LEU A 151 -7.76 9.56 -4.52
C LEU A 151 -8.35 10.13 -5.82
N ASP A 152 -8.43 9.32 -6.88
CA ASP A 152 -8.96 9.74 -8.19
C ASP A 152 -10.47 10.04 -8.17
N ASP A 153 -11.21 9.37 -7.28
CA ASP A 153 -12.67 9.48 -7.14
C ASP A 153 -13.09 10.50 -6.07
N LEU A 154 -12.13 11.20 -5.45
CA LEU A 154 -12.40 12.07 -4.31
C LEU A 154 -13.19 13.32 -4.72
N ARG A 155 -14.39 13.46 -4.15
CA ARG A 155 -15.23 14.66 -4.27
C ARG A 155 -14.99 15.64 -3.12
N LEU A 156 -14.09 16.60 -3.35
CA LEU A 156 -13.73 17.63 -2.36
C LEU A 156 -14.93 18.42 -1.84
N ASP A 157 -15.86 18.77 -2.73
CA ASP A 157 -17.10 19.46 -2.40
C ASP A 157 -17.92 18.65 -1.38
N GLU A 158 -18.18 17.37 -1.67
CA GLU A 158 -18.93 16.50 -0.76
C GLU A 158 -18.27 16.37 0.61
N ARG A 159 -16.94 16.22 0.66
CA ARG A 159 -16.20 16.10 1.94
C ARG A 159 -16.26 17.39 2.76
N ILE A 160 -16.06 18.54 2.11
CA ILE A 160 -16.09 19.84 2.78
C ILE A 160 -17.49 20.12 3.33
N PHE A 161 -18.54 19.95 2.53
CA PHE A 161 -19.92 20.23 2.97
C PHE A 161 -20.46 19.19 3.97
N ALA A 162 -20.03 17.93 3.87
CA ALA A 162 -20.32 16.94 4.91
C ALA A 162 -19.73 17.35 6.26
N HIS A 163 -18.52 17.94 6.26
CA HIS A 163 -17.92 18.49 7.47
C HIS A 163 -18.71 19.68 8.02
N VAL A 164 -19.13 20.63 7.15
CA VAL A 164 -19.99 21.76 7.56
C VAL A 164 -21.29 21.26 8.18
N ALA A 165 -21.95 20.28 7.57
CA ALA A 165 -23.21 19.72 8.07
C ALA A 165 -23.03 19.09 9.46
N LYS A 166 -21.94 18.34 9.66
CA LYS A 166 -21.58 17.72 10.94
C LYS A 166 -21.41 18.74 12.07
N GLU A 167 -20.74 19.86 11.79
CA GLU A 167 -20.54 20.95 12.76
C GLU A 167 -21.80 21.82 12.93
N GLY A 168 -22.67 21.86 11.92
CA GLY A 168 -23.97 22.55 11.93
C GLY A 168 -24.95 22.07 13.00
N ASP A 169 -24.93 20.77 13.30
CA ASP A 169 -25.82 20.15 14.29
C ASP A 169 -25.51 20.58 15.75
N ALA A 170 -24.37 21.23 16.00
CA ALA A 170 -23.92 21.68 17.32
C ALA A 170 -24.34 23.11 17.71
N GLY A 171 -25.33 23.71 17.03
CA GLY A 171 -25.85 25.05 17.33
C GLY A 171 -25.64 26.09 16.24
N GLY A 172 -25.25 25.66 15.03
CA GLY A 172 -25.17 26.50 13.83
C GLY A 172 -23.94 27.42 13.81
N PRO A 173 -22.90 27.13 13.02
CA PRO A 173 -21.77 28.03 12.83
C PRO A 173 -22.20 29.33 12.14
N GLU A 174 -21.50 30.43 12.44
CA GLU A 174 -21.75 31.72 11.80
C GLU A 174 -21.48 31.62 10.29
N ALA A 175 -22.32 32.27 9.48
CA ALA A 175 -22.22 32.19 8.01
C ALA A 175 -20.83 32.63 7.49
N ASP A 176 -20.20 33.62 8.14
CA ASP A 176 -18.86 34.09 7.81
C ASP A 176 -17.79 33.01 8.05
N HIS A 177 -17.90 32.26 9.15
CA HIS A 177 -17.00 31.15 9.47
C HIS A 177 -17.12 30.04 8.42
N VAL A 178 -18.34 29.66 8.05
CA VAL A 178 -18.59 28.64 7.01
C VAL A 178 -18.01 29.07 5.66
N GLN A 179 -18.26 30.30 5.22
CA GLN A 179 -17.73 30.81 3.95
C GLN A 179 -16.20 30.82 3.93
N ARG A 180 -15.58 31.31 5.00
CA ARG A 180 -14.11 31.33 5.14
C ARG A 180 -13.56 29.91 5.14
N PHE A 181 -14.19 28.99 5.86
CA PHE A 181 -13.79 27.59 5.90
C PHE A 181 -13.85 26.94 4.52
N VAL A 182 -14.97 27.02 3.80
CA VAL A 182 -15.16 26.35 2.50
C VAL A 182 -14.09 26.80 1.50
N LEU A 183 -13.80 28.11 1.43
CA LEU A 183 -12.77 28.65 0.55
C LEU A 183 -11.37 28.18 0.96
N LEU A 184 -11.07 28.17 2.25
CA LEU A 184 -9.78 27.73 2.79
C LEU A 184 -9.56 26.23 2.55
N ALA A 185 -10.56 25.41 2.89
CA ALA A 185 -10.56 23.97 2.72
C ALA A 185 -10.40 23.57 1.25
N GLY A 186 -11.16 24.19 0.35
CA GLY A 186 -11.07 23.92 -1.08
C GLY A 186 -9.66 24.15 -1.64
N ARG A 187 -9.01 25.26 -1.25
CA ARG A 187 -7.64 25.56 -1.67
C ARG A 187 -6.62 24.61 -1.02
N SER A 188 -6.64 24.50 0.30
CA SER A 188 -5.60 23.78 1.04
C SER A 188 -5.62 22.29 0.76
N LEU A 189 -6.80 21.66 0.73
CA LEU A 189 -6.92 20.24 0.39
C LEU A 189 -6.47 19.96 -1.04
N LEU A 190 -6.86 20.79 -2.00
CA LEU A 190 -6.41 20.61 -3.38
C LEU A 190 -4.88 20.61 -3.48
N LEU A 191 -4.22 21.58 -2.83
CA LEU A 191 -2.77 21.67 -2.81
C LEU A 191 -2.14 20.49 -2.07
N ASP A 192 -2.70 20.09 -0.93
CA ASP A 192 -2.20 18.95 -0.17
C ASP A 192 -2.31 17.65 -0.99
N LEU A 193 -3.43 17.39 -1.67
CA LEU A 193 -3.61 16.18 -2.48
C LEU A 193 -2.70 16.12 -3.71
N ILE A 194 -2.46 17.25 -4.37
CA ILE A 194 -1.49 17.32 -5.47
C ILE A 194 -0.07 17.05 -4.95
N ALA A 195 0.27 17.59 -3.77
CA ALA A 195 1.55 17.27 -3.13
C ALA A 195 1.63 15.80 -2.71
N LEU A 196 0.53 15.21 -2.24
CA LEU A 196 0.47 13.78 -1.91
C LEU A 196 0.77 12.95 -3.16
N GLU A 197 0.08 13.20 -4.26
CA GLU A 197 0.30 12.49 -5.52
C GLU A 197 1.77 12.59 -5.97
N ALA A 198 2.37 13.78 -5.89
CA ALA A 198 3.77 13.98 -6.25
C ALA A 198 4.77 13.29 -5.29
N LEU A 199 4.40 13.09 -4.04
CA LEU A 199 5.15 12.32 -3.05
C LEU A 199 4.91 10.81 -3.18
N LEU A 200 4.00 10.35 -4.05
CA LEU A 200 3.73 8.93 -4.24
C LEU A 200 4.56 8.35 -5.39
N VAL A 201 5.87 8.62 -5.38
CA VAL A 201 6.82 8.13 -6.36
C VAL A 201 7.86 7.25 -5.67
N THR A 202 8.13 6.08 -6.26
CA THR A 202 9.08 5.10 -5.71
C THR A 202 10.07 4.62 -6.76
N ASP A 203 11.29 4.32 -6.34
CA ASP A 203 12.34 3.84 -7.25
C ASP A 203 12.08 2.41 -7.76
N GLU A 204 11.44 1.59 -6.92
CA GLU A 204 11.11 0.20 -7.23
C GLU A 204 9.60 -0.02 -7.14
N ARG A 205 9.09 -0.96 -7.96
CA ARG A 205 7.69 -1.34 -7.89
C ARG A 205 7.37 -1.89 -6.49
N PRO A 206 6.31 -1.41 -5.82
CA PRO A 206 6.01 -1.84 -4.46
C PRO A 206 5.71 -3.34 -4.42
N SER A 207 6.22 -4.01 -3.38
CA SER A 207 6.05 -5.44 -3.16
C SER A 207 4.67 -5.82 -2.61
N SER A 208 3.89 -4.83 -2.17
CA SER A 208 2.57 -4.96 -1.56
C SER A 208 1.65 -3.86 -2.09
N SER A 209 0.34 -4.07 -2.03
CA SER A 209 -0.65 -3.02 -2.27
C SER A 209 -0.71 -2.02 -1.12
N VAL A 210 -0.40 -2.43 0.12
CA VAL A 210 -0.39 -1.52 1.26
C VAL A 210 0.96 -0.85 1.39
N ILE A 211 0.97 0.48 1.43
CA ILE A 211 2.16 1.29 1.73
C ILE A 211 1.92 2.17 2.96
N HIS A 212 3.01 2.56 3.60
CA HIS A 212 3.05 3.49 4.71
C HIS A 212 3.94 4.66 4.31
N LEU A 213 3.37 5.86 4.27
CA LEU A 213 4.07 7.12 4.13
C LEU A 213 4.33 7.68 5.53
N ARG A 214 5.59 7.61 5.97
CA ARG A 214 6.02 8.10 7.27
C ARG A 214 7.19 9.06 7.11
N THR A 215 7.00 10.31 7.50
CA THR A 215 8.06 11.32 7.47
C THR A 215 7.88 12.38 8.54
N ALA A 216 8.97 12.77 9.17
CA ALA A 216 9.01 14.01 9.95
C ALA A 216 8.88 15.21 9.00
N MET A 217 8.20 16.25 9.46
CA MET A 217 7.98 17.49 8.72
C MET A 217 8.90 18.58 9.29
N VAL A 218 9.53 19.34 8.40
CA VAL A 218 10.44 20.43 8.77
C VAL A 218 10.06 21.71 8.04
N ASP A 219 10.38 22.86 8.65
CA ASP A 219 10.12 24.16 8.04
C ASP A 219 10.88 24.33 6.71
N THR A 220 10.23 25.02 5.78
CA THR A 220 10.82 25.41 4.50
C THR A 220 10.21 26.73 4.02
N ALA A 221 10.77 27.30 2.95
CA ALA A 221 10.14 28.44 2.29
C ALA A 221 8.78 28.00 1.72
N ALA A 222 7.73 28.72 2.09
CA ALA A 222 6.41 28.52 1.53
C ALA A 222 6.31 29.14 0.14
N SER A 223 5.52 28.51 -0.72
CA SER A 223 5.12 29.05 -2.01
C SER A 223 3.84 29.90 -1.90
N GLY A 224 3.55 30.73 -2.90
CA GLY A 224 2.37 31.61 -2.90
C GLY A 224 2.60 32.96 -2.20
N SER A 225 1.51 33.59 -1.72
CA SER A 225 1.58 34.91 -1.08
C SER A 225 1.76 34.78 0.44
N VAL A 226 2.23 35.85 1.09
CA VAL A 226 2.41 35.89 2.55
C VAL A 226 1.10 35.67 3.32
N THR A 227 -0.03 36.05 2.73
CA THR A 227 -1.37 35.90 3.34
C THR A 227 -2.08 34.60 2.95
N ALA A 228 -1.53 33.85 1.99
CA ALA A 228 -2.04 32.56 1.57
C ALA A 228 -0.86 31.67 1.14
N PRO A 229 0.01 31.28 2.09
CA PRO A 229 1.11 30.39 1.79
C PRO A 229 0.61 29.01 1.36
N ALA A 230 1.49 28.25 0.73
CA ALA A 230 1.32 26.86 0.38
C ALA A 230 2.61 26.13 0.73
N TRP A 231 2.45 24.95 1.32
CA TRP A 231 3.54 24.02 1.57
C TRP A 231 4.74 24.56 2.36
N GLY A 232 4.46 25.29 3.45
CA GLY A 232 5.46 25.87 4.35
C GLY A 232 6.24 24.84 5.19
N THR A 233 5.87 23.57 5.11
CA THR A 233 6.63 22.45 5.68
C THR A 233 6.94 21.43 4.58
N ARG A 234 7.98 20.62 4.77
CA ARG A 234 8.35 19.54 3.83
C ARG A 234 8.74 18.27 4.57
N PRO A 235 8.68 17.10 3.91
CA PRO A 235 9.34 15.90 4.38
C PRO A 235 10.82 16.17 4.67
N ALA A 236 11.31 15.72 5.83
CA ALA A 236 12.68 15.95 6.27
C ALA A 236 13.73 15.37 5.30
N SER A 237 13.40 14.28 4.61
CA SER A 237 14.28 13.61 3.66
C SER A 237 14.39 14.27 2.29
N ILE A 238 13.47 15.18 1.94
CA ILE A 238 13.55 15.95 0.70
C ILE A 238 14.27 17.25 0.98
N ASP A 239 15.39 17.55 0.32
CA ASP A 239 16.09 18.82 0.55
C ASP A 239 15.26 20.05 0.14
N ALA A 240 15.58 21.22 0.72
CA ALA A 240 14.81 22.43 0.48
C ALA A 240 14.84 22.92 -0.98
N GLY A 241 15.92 22.64 -1.72
CA GLY A 241 16.03 23.02 -3.14
C GLY A 241 15.14 22.16 -4.02
N SER A 242 15.20 20.83 -3.86
CA SER A 242 14.32 19.89 -4.54
C SER A 242 12.85 20.12 -4.20
N TRP A 243 12.54 20.45 -2.94
CA TRP A 243 11.20 20.86 -2.55
C TRP A 243 10.75 22.14 -3.27
N SER A 244 11.62 23.16 -3.35
CA SER A 244 11.29 24.39 -4.09
C SER A 244 11.02 24.14 -5.57
N VAL A 245 11.81 23.28 -6.22
CA VAL A 245 11.58 22.87 -7.62
C VAL A 245 10.22 22.20 -7.76
N LEU A 246 9.89 21.28 -6.85
CA LEU A 246 8.59 20.62 -6.83
C LEU A 246 7.45 21.63 -6.65
N GLN A 247 7.59 22.56 -5.70
CA GLN A 247 6.58 23.59 -5.47
C GLN A 247 6.37 24.44 -6.74
N ASP A 248 7.43 24.85 -7.43
CA ASP A 248 7.34 25.61 -8.68
C ASP A 248 6.65 24.81 -9.80
N ALA A 249 6.85 23.49 -9.84
CA ALA A 249 6.23 22.60 -10.82
C ALA A 249 4.77 22.29 -10.52
N LEU A 250 4.37 22.24 -9.25
CA LEU A 250 3.01 21.89 -8.83
C LEU A 250 2.10 23.09 -8.61
N LEU A 251 2.62 24.25 -8.21
CA LEU A 251 1.81 25.40 -7.81
C LEU A 251 1.01 25.92 -9.02
N PRO A 252 -0.34 25.90 -8.96
CA PRO A 252 -1.14 26.27 -10.12
C PRO A 252 -1.03 27.77 -10.41
N GLN A 253 -1.08 28.13 -11.69
CA GLN A 253 -1.07 29.54 -12.10
C GLN A 253 -2.31 30.29 -11.62
N ARG A 254 -3.42 29.56 -11.45
CA ARG A 254 -4.68 30.09 -10.95
C ARG A 254 -5.49 28.98 -10.30
N ILE A 255 -5.94 29.27 -9.09
CA ILE A 255 -6.97 28.51 -8.38
C ILE A 255 -8.10 29.51 -8.13
N ALA A 256 -9.26 29.28 -8.74
CA ALA A 256 -10.46 29.99 -8.36
C ALA A 256 -11.43 28.99 -7.75
N VAL A 257 -11.72 29.17 -6.46
CA VAL A 257 -12.74 28.43 -5.74
C VAL A 257 -13.92 29.37 -5.61
N SER A 258 -15.04 29.05 -6.25
CA SER A 258 -16.28 29.81 -6.10
C SER A 258 -17.36 28.94 -5.49
N LEU A 259 -17.99 29.47 -4.45
CA LEU A 259 -19.22 28.94 -3.89
C LEU A 259 -20.37 29.39 -4.79
N CYS A 260 -21.12 28.44 -5.33
CA CYS A 260 -22.32 28.76 -6.07
C CYS A 260 -23.47 29.07 -5.08
N ASP A 261 -24.08 30.25 -5.19
CA ASP A 261 -25.28 30.65 -4.42
C ASP A 261 -26.58 30.05 -5.01
N CYS A 262 -26.51 28.82 -5.54
CA CYS A 262 -27.70 28.07 -5.93
C CYS A 262 -28.00 27.04 -4.83
N ASP A 263 -29.25 26.55 -4.75
CA ASP A 263 -29.75 25.59 -3.72
C ASP A 263 -28.99 24.24 -3.63
N LEU A 264 -27.82 24.12 -4.26
CA LEU A 264 -26.90 23.01 -4.23
C LEU A 264 -25.55 23.50 -3.70
N ASP A 265 -25.08 22.88 -2.62
CA ASP A 265 -23.75 23.07 -2.05
C ASP A 265 -22.67 22.59 -3.04
N LEU A 266 -22.34 23.44 -4.01
CA LEU A 266 -21.41 23.14 -5.10
C LEU A 266 -20.21 24.09 -5.06
N LEU A 267 -19.03 23.50 -5.20
CA LEU A 267 -17.75 24.19 -5.31
C LEU A 267 -17.27 24.14 -6.77
N ASP A 268 -17.23 25.28 -7.47
CA ASP A 268 -16.52 25.35 -8.78
C ASP A 268 -15.05 25.66 -8.51
N VAL A 269 -14.19 24.67 -8.76
CA VAL A 269 -12.73 24.80 -8.65
C VAL A 269 -12.14 24.89 -10.06
N ARG A 270 -11.71 26.09 -10.44
CA ARG A 270 -10.98 26.28 -11.70
C ARG A 270 -9.49 26.16 -11.46
N PHE A 271 -8.93 25.09 -11.99
CA PHE A 271 -7.53 24.75 -11.92
C PHE A 271 -6.85 25.01 -13.28
N VAL A 272 -5.83 25.87 -13.28
CA VAL A 272 -4.91 25.98 -14.42
C VAL A 272 -3.55 25.47 -13.93
N ALA A 273 -3.24 24.23 -14.32
CA ALA A 273 -1.98 23.58 -14.02
C ALA A 273 -0.79 24.47 -14.40
N ALA A 274 0.30 24.39 -13.64
CA ALA A 274 1.58 24.88 -14.11
C ALA A 274 2.01 24.10 -15.36
N SER A 275 2.77 24.74 -16.24
CA SER A 275 3.21 24.12 -17.49
C SER A 275 4.25 23.03 -17.19
N GLY A 276 3.83 21.77 -17.30
CA GLY A 276 4.68 20.61 -17.55
C GLY A 276 5.51 20.14 -16.36
N LEU A 277 4.85 19.57 -15.34
CA LEU A 277 5.51 18.70 -14.35
C LEU A 277 6.27 17.59 -15.11
N GLN A 278 7.58 17.52 -14.91
CA GLN A 278 8.42 16.47 -15.47
C GLN A 278 8.77 15.45 -14.39
N SER A 279 9.10 14.23 -14.82
CA SER A 279 9.60 13.19 -13.91
C SER A 279 10.83 13.68 -13.13
N SER A 280 11.70 14.50 -13.73
CA SER A 280 12.88 15.07 -13.08
C SER A 280 12.56 16.05 -11.93
N ASP A 281 11.36 16.61 -11.89
CA ASP A 281 10.96 17.58 -10.86
C ASP A 281 10.45 16.88 -9.58
N LEU A 282 10.13 15.59 -9.68
CA LEU A 282 9.64 14.77 -8.58
C LEU A 282 10.82 14.31 -7.71
N PRO A 283 10.92 14.74 -6.43
CA PRO A 283 12.03 14.38 -5.57
C PRO A 283 12.00 12.90 -5.19
N SER A 284 13.18 12.29 -5.02
CA SER A 284 13.29 10.98 -4.35
C SER A 284 13.23 11.17 -2.84
N HIS A 285 12.53 10.28 -2.13
CA HIS A 285 12.51 10.25 -0.67
C HIS A 285 12.34 8.83 -0.14
N ASP A 286 12.75 8.64 1.11
CA ASP A 286 12.72 7.37 1.84
C ASP A 286 11.47 7.20 2.73
N GLY A 287 10.55 8.17 2.68
CA GLY A 287 9.34 8.16 3.52
C GLY A 287 8.32 7.08 3.17
N ILE A 288 8.45 6.38 2.03
CA ILE A 288 7.53 5.31 1.63
C ILE A 288 8.11 3.96 1.99
N THR A 289 7.33 3.17 2.71
CA THR A 289 7.63 1.76 2.99
C THR A 289 6.47 0.88 2.56
N SER A 290 6.75 -0.24 1.90
CA SER A 290 5.71 -1.24 1.57
C SER A 290 5.47 -2.15 2.77
N ALA A 291 4.22 -2.55 2.99
CA ALA A 291 3.91 -3.62 3.93
C ALA A 291 4.71 -4.87 3.57
N GLY A 292 5.40 -5.42 4.56
CA GLY A 292 6.56 -6.26 4.34
C GLY A 292 6.24 -7.75 4.32
N SER A 293 6.93 -8.46 3.44
CA SER A 293 7.16 -9.89 3.55
C SER A 293 8.65 -10.07 3.87
N PHE A 294 9.01 -10.80 4.92
CA PHE A 294 10.44 -10.97 5.25
C PHE A 294 11.16 -11.91 4.26
N LEU A 295 10.40 -12.69 3.48
CA LEU A 295 10.89 -13.47 2.36
C LEU A 295 10.50 -12.80 1.05
N GLY A 296 11.46 -12.65 0.13
CA GLY A 296 11.17 -12.16 -1.23
C GLY A 296 10.35 -13.14 -2.08
N MET A 297 10.42 -14.45 -1.78
CA MET A 297 9.68 -15.50 -2.48
C MET A 297 9.13 -16.57 -1.51
N PRO A 298 8.13 -16.23 -0.67
CA PRO A 298 7.62 -17.14 0.36
C PRO A 298 7.01 -18.42 -0.22
N GLY A 299 6.39 -18.33 -1.40
CA GLY A 299 5.86 -19.49 -2.12
C GLY A 299 6.95 -20.49 -2.53
N PHE A 300 8.11 -20.00 -2.99
CA PHE A 300 9.23 -20.85 -3.36
C PHE A 300 9.86 -21.53 -2.13
N VAL A 301 10.04 -20.78 -1.05
CA VAL A 301 10.55 -21.31 0.23
C VAL A 301 9.63 -22.42 0.75
N THR A 302 8.32 -22.18 0.73
CA THR A 302 7.32 -23.18 1.14
C THR A 302 7.37 -24.42 0.24
N LEU A 303 7.44 -24.23 -1.08
CA LEU A 303 7.52 -25.34 -2.04
C LEU A 303 8.77 -26.20 -1.81
N LEU A 304 9.93 -25.56 -1.62
CA LEU A 304 11.18 -26.26 -1.31
C LEU A 304 11.04 -27.09 -0.02
N GLY A 305 10.40 -26.51 1.00
CA GLY A 305 10.11 -27.22 2.25
C GLY A 305 9.23 -28.46 2.05
N VAL A 306 8.17 -28.34 1.24
CA VAL A 306 7.29 -29.48 0.88
C VAL A 306 8.05 -30.57 0.13
N ILE A 307 8.94 -30.19 -0.80
CA ILE A 307 9.76 -31.16 -1.54
C ILE A 307 10.71 -31.90 -0.60
N MET A 308 11.41 -31.19 0.30
CA MET A 308 12.33 -31.81 1.26
C MET A 308 11.59 -32.75 2.23
N LEU A 309 10.42 -32.33 2.73
CA LEU A 309 9.61 -33.15 3.64
C LEU A 309 9.05 -34.38 2.93
N GLY A 310 8.59 -34.25 1.68
CA GLY A 310 8.15 -35.36 0.85
C GLY A 310 9.28 -36.35 0.53
N ALA A 311 10.48 -35.86 0.24
CA ALA A 311 11.66 -36.70 0.03
C ALA A 311 12.04 -37.46 1.32
N GLY A 312 12.04 -36.79 2.47
CA GLY A 312 12.27 -37.41 3.77
C GLY A 312 11.25 -38.50 4.10
N ALA A 313 9.96 -38.22 3.89
CA ALA A 313 8.87 -39.19 4.09
C ALA A 313 9.00 -40.41 3.18
N ARG A 314 9.38 -40.21 1.91
CA ARG A 314 9.60 -41.30 0.95
C ARG A 314 10.77 -42.20 1.33
N LEU A 315 11.88 -41.62 1.80
CA LEU A 315 13.04 -42.38 2.27
C LEU A 315 12.71 -43.19 3.53
N GLU A 316 12.02 -42.57 4.49
CA GLU A 316 11.56 -43.24 5.71
C GLU A 316 10.60 -44.39 5.40
N HIS A 317 9.67 -44.20 4.46
CA HIS A 317 8.75 -45.26 4.03
C HIS A 317 9.49 -46.44 3.39
N ARG A 318 10.45 -46.17 2.50
CA ARG A 318 11.31 -47.23 1.92
C ARG A 318 12.05 -48.01 2.99
N ARG A 319 12.68 -47.30 3.94
CA ARG A 319 13.39 -47.93 5.06
C ARG A 319 12.47 -48.84 5.88
N ARG A 320 11.25 -48.39 6.21
CA ARG A 320 10.28 -49.22 6.95
C ARG A 320 9.90 -50.46 6.18
N SER A 321 9.59 -50.32 4.88
CA SER A 321 9.24 -51.47 4.04
C SER A 321 10.39 -52.48 3.90
N GLU A 322 11.64 -52.01 3.89
CA GLU A 322 12.83 -52.89 3.86
C GLU A 322 13.03 -53.61 5.20
N ALA A 323 12.81 -52.91 6.31
CA ALA A 323 12.89 -53.49 7.65
C ALA A 323 11.80 -54.54 7.89
N GLU A 324 10.55 -54.27 7.46
CA GLU A 324 9.44 -55.23 7.50
C GLU A 324 9.76 -56.51 6.71
N ARG A 325 10.23 -56.36 5.46
CA ARG A 325 10.66 -57.50 4.62
C ARG A 325 11.83 -58.30 5.19
N LEU A 326 12.68 -57.67 5.99
CA LEU A 326 13.79 -58.35 6.64
C LEU A 326 13.32 -59.07 7.90
N ALA A 327 12.44 -58.46 8.69
CA ALA A 327 11.80 -59.08 9.84
C ALA A 327 10.96 -60.30 9.44
N GLU A 328 10.15 -60.20 8.38
CA GLU A 328 9.38 -61.34 7.84
C GLU A 328 10.27 -62.51 7.44
N ARG A 329 11.42 -62.25 6.80
CA ARG A 329 12.38 -63.31 6.45
C ARG A 329 13.01 -63.97 7.67
N MET A 330 13.41 -63.18 8.68
CA MET A 330 14.06 -63.71 9.87
C MET A 330 13.08 -64.45 10.80
N LEU A 331 11.85 -63.95 10.96
CA LEU A 331 10.83 -64.53 11.84
C LEU A 331 10.03 -65.65 11.16
N GLY A 332 9.89 -65.61 9.83
CA GLY A 332 9.27 -66.68 9.05
C GLY A 332 10.07 -67.98 9.09
N ASP A 333 11.41 -67.89 9.07
CA ASP A 333 12.28 -69.05 9.22
C ASP A 333 12.23 -69.66 10.64
N LEU A 334 11.91 -68.87 11.66
CA LEU A 334 11.78 -69.33 13.05
C LEU A 334 10.49 -70.14 13.34
N HIS A 335 9.49 -70.09 12.46
CA HIS A 335 8.24 -70.85 12.61
C HIS A 335 8.25 -72.23 11.93
N SER A 336 9.41 -72.68 11.44
CA SER A 336 9.56 -73.96 10.70
C SER A 336 10.03 -75.14 11.56
N TRP A 337 9.98 -75.05 12.89
CA TRP A 337 10.32 -76.15 13.80
C TRP A 337 9.06 -76.88 14.27
N ASP A 338 8.44 -77.68 13.38
CA ASP A 338 7.65 -78.87 13.73
C ASP A 338 8.45 -80.12 13.35
#